data_AF-A0A7J9VST0-F1
#
_entry.id   AF-A0A7J9VST0-F1
#
_cell.length_a   1.000
_cell.length_b   1.000
_cell.length_c   1.000
_cell.angle_alpha   90.00
_cell.angle_beta   90.00
_cell.angle_gamma   90.00
#
_symmetry.space_group_name_H-M   'P 1'
#
loop_
_entity.id
_entity.type
_entity.pdbx_description
1 polymer ?
#
loop_
_entity_poly.entity_id
_entity_poly.type
_entity_poly.pdbx_seq_one_letter_code
_entity_poly.pdbx_strand_id
1 'polypeptide(L)' 'MATSICAEGIARFIGAGNAGRLGTCKATNCDRVYVDLSKNGSRRFCSTACQNRVKAAAFRERQSGLQAAE' A
#
# COMPACT_ATOMS: atom_id res chain seq x y z
N MET A 1 13.99 19.58 15.58
CA MET A 1 12.65 20.20 15.52
C MET A 1 11.64 19.34 14.75
N ALA A 2 11.90 18.96 13.50
CA ALA A 2 10.97 18.13 12.70
C ALA A 2 10.70 16.71 13.26
N THR A 3 11.72 16.07 13.85
CA THR A 3 11.61 14.74 14.44
C THR A 3 10.59 14.67 15.59
N SER A 4 10.55 15.69 16.44
CA SER A 4 9.60 15.77 17.55
C SER A 4 8.15 15.90 17.05
N ILE A 5 7.92 16.70 16.00
CA ILE A 5 6.60 16.89 15.38
C ILE A 5 6.11 15.58 14.76
N CYS A 6 6.99 14.89 14.01
CA CYS A 6 6.65 13.60 13.43
C CYS A 6 6.36 12.53 14.50
N ALA A 7 7.16 12.50 15.58
CA ALA A 7 6.97 11.57 16.68
C ALA A 7 5.63 11.77 17.40
N GLU A 8 5.27 13.02 17.73
CA GLU A 8 3.98 13.34 18.36
C GLU A 8 2.81 12.96 17.44
N GLY A 9 2.90 13.31 16.15
CA GLY A 9 1.86 13.00 15.17
C GLY A 9 1.60 11.49 15.08
N ILE A 10 2.65 10.69 15.03
CA ILE A 10 2.54 9.22 15.00
C ILE A 10 1.98 8.69 16.33
N ALA A 11 2.47 9.18 17.47
CA ALA A 11 1.99 8.76 18.79
C ALA A 11 0.49 9.04 18.95
N ARG A 12 0.02 10.22 18.57
CA ARG A 12 -1.40 10.58 18.60
C ARG A 12 -2.23 9.74 17.64
N PHE A 13 -1.71 9.47 16.44
CA PHE A 13 -2.38 8.63 15.46
C PHE A 13 -2.60 7.21 15.98
N ILE A 14 -1.57 6.61 16.59
CA ILE A 14 -1.63 5.28 17.20
C ILE A 14 -2.57 5.29 18.42
N GLY A 15 -2.45 6.27 19.32
CA GLY A 15 -3.28 6.40 20.51
C GLY A 15 -4.77 6.58 20.22
N ALA A 16 -5.12 7.13 19.05
CA ALA A 16 -6.49 7.23 18.57
C ALA A 16 -7.06 5.92 17.97
N GLY A 17 -6.35 4.79 18.09
CA GLY A 17 -6.80 3.49 17.58
C GLY A 17 -6.59 3.29 16.09
N ASN A 18 -5.88 4.20 15.40
CA ASN A 18 -5.66 4.11 13.95
C ASN A 18 -4.43 3.26 13.57
N ALA A 19 -3.85 2.50 14.49
CA ALA A 19 -2.66 1.69 14.22
C ALA A 19 -2.84 0.75 13.01
N GLY A 20 -4.04 0.18 12.84
CA GLY A 20 -4.37 -0.69 11.69
C GLY A 20 -4.41 0.01 10.32
N ARG A 21 -4.34 1.35 10.30
CA ARG A 21 -4.23 2.14 9.06
C ARG A 21 -2.79 2.36 8.61
N LEU A 22 -1.80 2.00 9.44
CA LEU A 22 -0.40 1.97 9.01
C LEU A 22 -0.11 0.63 8.36
N GLY A 23 0.47 0.66 7.16
CA GLY A 23 0.77 -0.56 6.42
C GLY A 23 2.02 -0.43 5.55
N THR A 24 2.54 -1.57 5.13
CA THR A 24 3.60 -1.69 4.13
C THR A 24 3.01 -2.04 2.77
N CYS A 25 3.60 -1.51 1.70
CA CYS A 25 3.11 -1.73 0.35
C CYS A 25 3.06 -3.24 0.01
N LYS A 26 1.93 -3.72 -0.51
CA LYS A 26 1.78 -5.13 -0.92
C LYS A 26 2.39 -5.44 -2.30
N ALA A 27 3.04 -4.48 -2.96
CA ALA A 27 3.66 -4.70 -4.25
C ALA A 27 5.00 -5.44 -4.11
N THR A 28 5.28 -6.37 -5.01
CA THR A 28 6.59 -7.02 -5.09
C THR A 28 7.69 -5.97 -5.24
N ASN A 29 8.77 -6.13 -4.47
CA ASN A 29 9.93 -5.23 -4.46
C ASN A 29 9.56 -3.78 -4.07
N CYS A 30 8.75 -3.60 -3.03
CA CYS A 30 8.40 -2.29 -2.50
C CYS A 30 8.18 -2.30 -0.98
N ASP A 31 9.13 -1.73 -0.22
CA ASP A 31 9.08 -1.68 1.25
C ASP A 31 8.58 -0.33 1.80
N ARG A 32 7.88 0.45 0.96
CA ARG A 32 7.37 1.76 1.37
C ARG A 32 6.19 1.61 2.33
N VAL A 33 6.24 2.35 3.43
CA VAL A 33 5.13 2.50 4.36
C VAL A 33 4.08 3.49 3.83
N TYR A 34 2.84 3.34 4.27
CA TYR A 34 1.76 4.27 3.97
C TYR A 34 0.78 4.39 5.13
N VAL A 35 0.07 5.52 5.14
CA VAL A 35 -1.11 5.74 5.97
C VAL A 35 -2.35 5.54 5.10
N ASP A 36 -3.25 4.67 5.53
CA ASP A 36 -4.55 4.48 4.90
C ASP A 36 -5.49 5.61 5.31
N LEU A 37 -5.78 6.50 4.37
CA LEU A 37 -6.75 7.59 4.49
C LEU A 37 -8.05 7.30 3.75
N SER A 38 -8.22 6.09 3.21
CA SER A 38 -9.45 5.69 2.55
C SER A 38 -10.58 5.56 3.56
N LYS A 39 -11.81 5.79 3.08
CA LYS A 39 -13.02 5.68 3.89
C LYS A 39 -13.13 4.31 4.56
N ASN A 40 -12.85 3.24 3.82
CA ASN A 40 -13.05 1.86 4.26
C ASN A 40 -11.80 1.19 4.86
N GLY A 41 -10.64 1.86 4.90
CA GLY A 41 -9.41 1.21 5.37
C GLY A 41 -8.93 0.08 4.44
N SER A 42 -9.16 0.22 3.13
CA SER A 42 -8.90 -0.83 2.15
C SER A 42 -7.66 -0.57 1.29
N ARG A 43 -6.82 0.42 1.63
CA ARG A 43 -5.60 0.73 0.87
C ARG A 43 -4.56 -0.36 1.12
N ARG A 44 -4.02 -0.91 0.04
CA ARG A 44 -3.00 -1.99 0.06
C ARG A 44 -1.65 -1.57 -0.54
N PHE A 45 -1.58 -0.39 -1.14
CA PHE A 45 -0.41 0.07 -1.89
C PHE A 45 -0.01 1.48 -1.46
N CYS A 46 1.30 1.76 -1.47
CA CYS A 46 1.82 3.08 -1.10
C CYS A 46 1.39 4.17 -2.08
N SER A 47 1.15 3.84 -3.34
CA SER A 47 0.74 4.81 -4.38
C SER A 47 0.05 4.13 -5.57
N THR A 48 -0.57 4.95 -6.42
CA THR A 48 -1.18 4.53 -7.69
C THR A 48 -0.18 3.81 -8.60
N ALA A 49 1.10 4.20 -8.57
CA ALA A 49 2.15 3.55 -9.36
C ALA A 49 2.32 2.07 -8.96
N CYS A 50 2.35 1.75 -7.67
CA CYS A 50 2.45 0.36 -7.20
C CYS A 50 1.16 -0.42 -7.49
N GLN A 51 0.00 0.21 -7.33
CA GLN A 51 -1.28 -0.40 -7.70
C GLN A 51 -1.32 -0.77 -9.20
N ASN A 52 -0.89 0.14 -10.08
CA ASN A 52 -0.86 -0.09 -11.52
C ASN A 52 0.14 -1.18 -11.90
N ARG A 53 1.31 -1.23 -11.26
CA ARG A 53 2.31 -2.28 -11.48
C ARG A 53 1.74 -3.68 -11.20
N VAL A 54 1.07 -3.84 -10.06
CA VAL A 54 0.46 -5.13 -9.69
C VAL A 54 -0.68 -5.49 -10.64
N LYS A 55 -1.52 -4.53 -11.02
CA LYS A 55 -2.57 -4.75 -12.04
C LYS A 55 -1.99 -5.20 -13.38
N ALA A 56 -0.91 -4.56 -13.83
CA ALA A 56 -0.25 -4.89 -15.09
C ALA A 56 0.42 -6.27 -15.06
N ALA A 57 1.04 -6.66 -13.94
CA ALA A 57 1.59 -8.01 -13.77
C ALA A 57 0.49 -9.08 -13.86
N ALA A 58 -0.59 -8.91 -13.09
CA ALA A 58 -1.73 -9.83 -13.12
C ALA A 58 -2.41 -9.89 -14.49
N PHE A 59 -2.43 -8.79 -15.25
CA PHE A 59 -2.93 -8.79 -16.62
C PHE A 59 -2.05 -9.62 -17.57
N ARG A 60 -0.71 -9.46 -17.49
CA ARG A 60 0.23 -10.24 -18.30
C ARG A 60 0.17 -11.73 -17.98
N GLU A 61 0.07 -12.11 -16.71
CA GLU A 61 -0.06 -13.51 -16.27
C GLU A 61 -1.34 -14.16 -16.84
N ARG A 62 -2.45 -13.43 -16.85
CA ARG A 62 -3.69 -13.90 -17.48
C ARG A 62 -3.54 -14.06 -19.00
N GLN A 63 -2.88 -13.12 -19.67
CA GLN A 63 -2.65 -13.23 -21.11
C GLN A 63 -1.72 -14.37 -21.48
N SER A 64 -0.63 -14.58 -20.73
CA SER A 64 0.28 -15.71 -20.99
C SER A 64 -0.40 -17.05 -20.73
N GLY A 65 -1.30 -17.14 -19.74
CA GLY A 65 -2.09 -18.34 -19.49
C GLY A 65 -3.13 -18.63 -20.57
N LEU A 66 -3.73 -17.58 -21.16
CA LEU A 66 -4.60 -17.71 -22.34
C LEU A 66 -3.81 -18.17 -23.57
N GLN A 67 -2.63 -17.59 -23.81
CA GLN A 67 -1.77 -17.98 -24.94
C GLN A 67 -1.19 -19.39 -24.82
N ALA A 68 -0.96 -19.89 -23.60
CA ALA A 68 -0.46 -21.24 -23.38
C ALA A 68 -1.55 -22.33 -23.49
N ALA A 69 -2.83 -21.94 -23.45
CA ALA A 69 -3.97 -22.84 -23.62
C ALA A 69 -4.38 -23.00 -25.10
N GLU A 70 -3.79 -22.21 -25.98
CA GLU A 70 -3.98 -22.21 -27.44
C GLU A 70 -2.81 -22.94 -28.12
#